data_AF-A0A952SJK3-F1
#
_entry.id   AF-A0A952SJK3-F1
#
_cell.length_a   1.000
_cell.length_b   1.000
_cell.length_c   1.000
_cell.angle_alpha   90.00
_cell.angle_beta   90.00
_cell.angle_gamma   90.00
#
_symmetry.space_group_name_H-M   'P 1'
#
loop_
_entity.id
_entity.type
_entity.pdbx_description
1 polymer ?
#
loop_
_entity_poly.entity_id
_entity_poly.type
_entity_poly.pdbx_seq_one_letter_code
_entity_poly.pdbx_strand_id
1 'polypeptide(L)'
;MLLSDAAMFRPIPETTLFRRIPYRLIASVLLLLALVVSVLLLVSLEREKLLLQGFTEDAQAPTELFHALWQSRNELIAETLLVFLVSAIGIAAVMTFLHYDATRRTLEEVKGLARNILQSIPTGVLTINYEGTVSAMNPAAEVVLNRASSEFLGNGYDTVFSEKDPIRQILDGALKNHEHVSQRDVLYECGDPLPRTVRVGTAELTGDDKKAAGVILQLQDVTEWLALEQRVHVAEKLAALHTLSAGVAHELRNPLSAMDLNLHLLEEELKENGTPGKRGWQYLHVLNAECRRLCGILDNFMKFARPGTVGLHDINVQALIEHIMALMQFEAEERHVRLDHKVGKDLPAVLGDETQISQVLVNIIVNAFHAMPDGGLCHIAAVRREADGKSWVEISVEDSGVGISQQELPRLFEPFYTTKSSGTGLGLAIAYRIMQDHGGTIQVSSIPGSGTTVVTQFPAAIDQAQRVATP
;
A
#
# COMPACT_ATOMS: atom_id res chain seq x y z
N MET A 1 19.10 9.41 -37.66
CA MET A 1 20.52 9.47 -37.29
C MET A 1 20.59 9.04 -35.83
N LEU A 2 20.70 7.73 -35.62
CA LEU A 2 20.64 7.07 -34.31
C LEU A 2 21.96 6.31 -34.15
N LEU A 3 22.79 6.77 -33.23
CA LEU A 3 23.89 6.01 -32.64
C LEU A 3 23.53 5.82 -31.17
N SER A 4 23.36 4.57 -30.75
CA SER A 4 23.64 4.17 -29.38
C SER A 4 24.02 2.69 -29.37
N ASP A 5 25.32 2.45 -29.52
CA ASP A 5 25.98 1.27 -28.98
C ASP A 5 25.76 1.25 -27.46
N ALA A 6 25.02 0.27 -26.98
CA ALA A 6 25.00 -0.11 -25.56
C ALA A 6 24.82 -1.62 -25.47
N ALA A 7 25.90 -2.33 -25.79
CA ALA A 7 26.12 -3.68 -25.34
C ALA A 7 26.33 -3.67 -23.82
N MET A 8 25.31 -4.04 -23.04
CA MET A 8 25.53 -4.48 -21.67
C MET A 8 24.43 -5.44 -21.24
N PHE A 9 24.82 -6.54 -20.61
CA PHE A 9 24.00 -7.65 -20.14
C PHE A 9 23.46 -8.64 -21.19
N ARG A 10 24.38 -9.34 -21.85
CA ARG A 10 24.18 -10.79 -22.02
C ARG A 10 24.63 -11.48 -20.74
N PRO A 11 23.82 -12.36 -20.13
CA PRO A 11 24.34 -13.27 -19.12
C PRO A 11 25.41 -14.12 -19.80
N ILE A 12 26.66 -13.98 -19.36
CA ILE A 12 27.71 -14.92 -19.72
C ILE A 12 27.21 -16.27 -19.19
N PRO A 13 27.03 -17.30 -20.02
CA PRO A 13 26.76 -18.63 -19.50
C PRO A 13 28.03 -19.06 -18.76
N GLU A 14 27.99 -18.99 -17.43
CA GLU A 14 29.02 -19.53 -16.56
C GLU A 14 29.17 -21.03 -16.84
N THR A 15 30.13 -21.35 -17.71
CA THR A 15 31.24 -22.27 -17.45
C THR A 15 30.97 -23.36 -16.39
N THR A 16 29.95 -24.17 -16.60
CA THR A 16 29.72 -25.43 -15.89
C THR A 16 30.82 -26.47 -16.13
N LEU A 17 31.75 -26.22 -17.07
CA LEU A 17 32.93 -27.05 -17.25
C LEU A 17 33.96 -26.87 -16.14
N PHE A 18 34.24 -25.65 -15.66
CA PHE A 18 35.36 -25.43 -14.74
C PHE A 18 35.09 -25.88 -13.29
N ARG A 19 33.84 -26.03 -12.89
CA ARG A 19 33.47 -26.50 -11.54
C ARG A 19 33.59 -28.03 -11.38
N ARG A 20 33.61 -28.79 -12.47
CA ARG A 20 33.76 -30.27 -12.46
C ARG A 20 35.17 -30.77 -12.80
N ILE A 21 35.95 -29.96 -13.51
CA ILE A 21 37.31 -30.33 -13.93
C ILE A 21 38.24 -30.60 -12.72
N PRO A 22 38.33 -29.77 -11.65
CA PRO A 22 39.33 -30.02 -10.61
C PRO A 22 39.02 -31.30 -9.84
N TYR A 23 37.76 -31.55 -9.46
CA TYR A 23 37.38 -32.76 -8.73
C TYR A 23 37.60 -34.04 -9.53
N ARG A 24 37.29 -34.04 -10.84
CA ARG A 24 37.53 -35.20 -11.71
C ARG A 24 39.01 -35.42 -11.98
N LEU A 25 39.78 -34.35 -12.22
CA LEU A 25 41.21 -34.46 -12.45
C LEU A 25 41.92 -35.00 -11.21
N ILE A 26 41.57 -34.49 -10.03
CA ILE A 26 42.15 -34.92 -8.75
C ILE A 26 41.73 -36.36 -8.42
N ALA A 27 40.45 -36.72 -8.61
CA ALA A 27 40.00 -38.11 -8.46
C ALA A 27 40.71 -39.06 -9.43
N SER A 28 40.96 -38.62 -10.67
CA SER A 28 41.72 -39.41 -11.65
C SER A 28 43.20 -39.54 -11.29
N VAL A 29 43.82 -38.51 -10.71
CA VAL A 29 45.20 -38.59 -10.19
C VAL A 29 45.27 -39.53 -9.00
N LEU A 30 44.29 -39.51 -8.09
CA LEU A 30 44.17 -40.46 -6.97
C LEU A 30 44.04 -41.90 -7.44
N LEU A 31 43.17 -42.14 -8.43
CA LEU A 31 42.97 -43.47 -9.02
C LEU A 31 44.24 -43.96 -9.74
N LEU A 32 44.95 -43.07 -10.42
CA LEU A 32 46.18 -43.38 -11.12
C LEU A 32 47.33 -43.67 -10.14
N LEU A 33 47.45 -42.89 -9.06
CA LEU A 33 48.49 -43.08 -8.04
C LEU A 33 48.24 -44.37 -7.24
N ALA A 34 46.98 -44.66 -6.90
CA ALA A 34 46.58 -45.93 -6.30
C ALA A 34 46.83 -47.12 -7.24
N LEU A 35 46.53 -46.98 -8.54
CA LEU A 35 46.81 -48.00 -9.55
C LEU A 35 48.31 -48.27 -9.67
N VAL A 36 49.14 -47.23 -9.73
CA VAL A 36 50.61 -47.38 -9.83
C VAL A 36 51.17 -48.07 -8.59
N VAL A 37 50.72 -47.70 -7.39
CA VAL A 37 51.13 -48.37 -6.14
C VAL A 37 50.67 -49.83 -6.14
N SER A 38 49.43 -50.11 -6.57
CA SER A 38 48.91 -51.48 -6.67
C SER A 38 49.69 -52.33 -7.67
N VAL A 39 50.11 -51.77 -8.80
CA VAL A 39 50.92 -52.46 -9.81
C VAL A 39 52.33 -52.73 -9.28
N LEU A 40 52.96 -51.77 -8.62
CA LEU A 40 54.29 -51.96 -8.01
C LEU A 40 54.27 -53.06 -6.92
N LEU A 41 53.23 -53.08 -6.08
CA LEU A 41 53.01 -54.16 -5.12
C LEU A 41 52.81 -55.51 -5.80
N LEU A 42 52.00 -55.57 -6.86
CA LEU A 42 51.74 -56.80 -7.61
C LEU A 42 53.02 -57.35 -8.24
N VAL A 43 53.81 -56.51 -8.91
CA VAL A 43 55.10 -56.90 -9.53
C VAL A 43 56.09 -57.37 -8.47
N SER A 44 56.13 -56.71 -7.31
CA SER A 44 56.97 -57.15 -6.18
C SER A 44 56.57 -58.55 -5.70
N LEU A 45 55.27 -58.79 -5.49
CA LEU A 45 54.74 -60.09 -5.05
C LEU A 45 54.98 -61.20 -6.08
N GLU A 46 54.83 -60.90 -7.36
CA GLU A 46 55.03 -61.86 -8.45
C GLU A 46 56.51 -62.25 -8.60
N ARG A 47 57.42 -61.28 -8.43
CA ARG A 47 58.86 -61.52 -8.40
C ARG A 47 59.27 -62.40 -7.21
N GLU A 48 58.66 -62.17 -6.05
CA GLU A 48 58.88 -62.98 -4.85
C GLU A 48 58.38 -64.43 -5.04
N LYS A 49 57.21 -64.61 -5.68
CA LYS A 49 56.66 -65.92 -6.04
C LYS A 49 57.57 -66.71 -6.98
N LEU A 50 58.13 -66.06 -8.01
CA LEU A 50 59.08 -66.66 -8.96
C LEU A 50 60.37 -67.11 -8.26
N LEU A 51 60.89 -66.30 -7.34
CA LEU A 51 62.06 -66.66 -6.55
C LEU A 51 61.78 -67.88 -5.65
N LEU A 52 60.61 -67.93 -5.02
CA LEU A 52 60.21 -69.06 -4.16
C LEU A 52 59.95 -70.36 -4.95
N GLN A 53 59.39 -70.30 -6.17
CA GLN A 53 59.21 -71.48 -7.03
C GLN A 53 60.54 -72.11 -7.48
N GLY A 54 61.60 -71.30 -7.63
CA GLY A 54 62.94 -71.81 -7.91
C GLY A 54 63.57 -72.61 -6.77
N PHE A 55 63.06 -72.47 -5.53
CA PHE A 55 63.54 -73.21 -4.36
C PHE A 55 62.76 -74.50 -4.08
N THR A 56 61.56 -74.66 -4.62
CA THR A 56 60.72 -75.85 -4.37
C THR A 56 61.20 -77.12 -5.08
N GLU A 57 62.17 -77.02 -6.00
CA GLU A 57 62.66 -78.19 -6.73
C GLU A 57 63.88 -78.88 -6.11
N ASP A 58 64.65 -78.29 -5.16
CA ASP A 58 65.78 -79.05 -4.57
C ASP A 58 66.43 -78.60 -3.23
N ALA A 59 65.93 -77.62 -2.46
CA ALA A 59 66.56 -77.33 -1.16
C ALA A 59 65.65 -76.68 -0.11
N GLN A 60 65.80 -77.09 1.16
CA GLN A 60 65.29 -76.34 2.31
C GLN A 60 65.84 -74.91 2.25
N ALA A 61 64.93 -73.92 2.13
CA ALA A 61 65.30 -72.52 2.10
C ALA A 61 66.09 -72.14 3.37
N PRO A 62 67.27 -71.50 3.26
CA PRO A 62 68.00 -71.02 4.43
C PRO A 62 67.14 -70.02 5.20
N THR A 63 67.02 -70.18 6.52
CA THR A 63 66.26 -69.27 7.40
C THR A 63 66.65 -67.81 7.25
N GLU A 64 67.91 -67.52 6.94
CA GLU A 64 68.39 -66.16 6.67
C GLU A 64 67.79 -65.53 5.41
N LEU A 65 67.55 -66.32 4.36
CA LEU A 65 66.95 -65.84 3.11
C LEU A 65 65.47 -65.46 3.32
N PHE A 66 64.75 -66.25 4.13
CA PHE A 66 63.36 -65.96 4.50
C PHE A 66 63.27 -64.68 5.36
N HIS A 67 64.18 -64.51 6.33
CA HIS A 67 64.24 -63.29 7.12
C HIS A 67 64.55 -62.05 6.28
N ALA A 68 65.48 -62.15 5.32
CA ALA A 68 65.80 -61.04 4.40
C ALA A 68 64.62 -60.65 3.50
N LEU A 69 63.91 -61.64 2.93
CA LEU A 69 62.70 -61.40 2.12
C LEU A 69 61.56 -60.80 2.96
N TRP A 70 61.33 -61.33 4.16
CA TRP A 70 60.32 -60.81 5.08
C TRP A 70 60.60 -59.36 5.50
N GLN A 71 61.87 -59.02 5.77
CA GLN A 71 62.28 -57.66 6.11
C GLN A 71 62.09 -56.72 4.92
N SER A 72 62.55 -57.10 3.73
CA SER A 72 62.37 -56.32 2.51
C SER A 72 60.88 -56.07 2.19
N ARG A 73 60.01 -57.06 2.42
CA ARG A 73 58.56 -56.90 2.25
C ARG A 73 57.97 -55.87 3.20
N ASN A 74 58.34 -55.91 4.48
CA ASN A 74 57.82 -54.98 5.47
C ASN A 74 58.31 -53.55 5.23
N GLU A 75 59.57 -53.37 4.78
CA GLU A 75 60.10 -52.08 4.37
C GLU A 75 59.34 -51.51 3.17
N LEU A 76 59.07 -52.32 2.14
CA LEU A 76 58.30 -51.90 0.96
C LEU A 76 56.85 -51.50 1.30
N ILE A 77 56.20 -52.27 2.19
CA ILE A 77 54.83 -51.95 2.67
C ILE A 77 54.85 -50.64 3.48
N ALA A 78 55.86 -50.44 4.33
CA ALA A 78 55.98 -49.22 5.13
C ALA A 78 56.20 -47.98 4.25
N GLU A 79 57.08 -48.06 3.25
CA GLU A 79 57.33 -46.96 2.31
C GLU A 79 56.09 -46.63 1.46
N THR A 80 55.40 -47.64 0.94
CA THR A 80 54.17 -47.45 0.15
C THR A 80 53.04 -46.83 0.98
N LEU A 81 52.85 -47.27 2.23
CA LEU A 81 51.90 -46.66 3.16
C LEU A 81 52.26 -45.21 3.50
N LEU A 82 53.54 -44.90 3.69
CA LEU A 82 54.01 -43.55 3.97
C LEU A 82 53.73 -42.60 2.79
N VAL A 83 54.05 -43.03 1.57
CA VAL A 83 53.78 -42.25 0.34
C VAL A 83 52.28 -42.01 0.17
N PHE A 84 51.46 -43.02 0.44
CA PHE A 84 50.00 -42.89 0.38
C PHE A 84 49.48 -41.90 1.44
N LEU A 85 49.97 -41.98 2.68
CA LEU A 85 49.57 -41.08 3.76
C LEU A 85 49.92 -39.62 3.45
N VAL A 86 51.16 -39.36 3.01
CA VAL A 86 51.62 -38.00 2.66
C VAL A 86 50.81 -37.44 1.48
N SER A 87 50.53 -38.27 0.48
CA SER A 87 49.71 -37.87 -0.67
C SER A 87 48.27 -37.57 -0.28
N ALA A 88 47.66 -38.41 0.56
CA ALA A 88 46.30 -38.20 1.07
C ALA A 88 46.18 -36.92 1.89
N ILE A 89 47.15 -36.65 2.79
CA ILE A 89 47.20 -35.42 3.58
C ILE A 89 47.39 -34.19 2.67
N GLY A 90 48.32 -34.25 1.72
CA GLY A 90 48.56 -33.15 0.78
C GLY A 90 47.33 -32.81 -0.03
N ILE A 91 46.60 -33.81 -0.51
CA ILE A 91 45.36 -33.62 -1.27
C ILE A 91 44.25 -33.07 -0.38
N ALA A 92 44.07 -33.59 0.83
CA ALA A 92 43.09 -33.08 1.79
C ALA A 92 43.36 -31.60 2.14
N ALA A 93 44.63 -31.22 2.30
CA ALA A 93 45.04 -29.84 2.53
C ALA A 93 44.69 -28.94 1.33
N VAL A 94 45.01 -29.36 0.11
CA VAL A 94 44.67 -28.62 -1.12
C VAL A 94 43.16 -28.49 -1.29
N MET A 95 42.40 -29.55 -1.02
CA MET A 95 40.93 -29.54 -1.09
C MET A 95 40.32 -28.56 -0.08
N THR A 96 40.80 -28.59 1.16
CA THR A 96 40.34 -27.66 2.20
C THR A 96 40.68 -26.22 1.85
N PHE A 97 41.88 -25.98 1.31
CA PHE A 97 42.30 -24.65 0.85
C PHE A 97 41.43 -24.13 -0.31
N LEU A 98 41.19 -24.95 -1.34
CA LEU A 98 40.34 -24.57 -2.46
C LEU A 98 38.88 -24.33 -2.03
N HIS A 99 38.36 -25.16 -1.11
CA HIS A 99 37.02 -24.99 -0.58
C HIS A 99 36.88 -23.72 0.26
N TYR A 100 37.89 -23.42 1.08
CA TYR A 100 37.95 -22.20 1.88
C TYR A 100 37.99 -20.95 0.97
N ASP A 101 38.84 -20.95 -0.05
CA ASP A 101 38.96 -19.82 -0.98
C ASP A 101 37.65 -19.60 -1.78
N ALA A 102 37.04 -20.69 -2.26
CA ALA A 102 35.76 -20.62 -2.96
C ALA A 102 34.64 -20.05 -2.06
N THR A 103 34.52 -20.54 -0.83
CA THR A 103 33.50 -20.07 0.12
C THR A 103 33.70 -18.61 0.47
N ARG A 104 34.96 -18.19 0.67
CA ARG A 104 35.29 -16.80 0.94
C ARG A 104 34.89 -15.88 -0.21
N ARG A 105 35.18 -16.25 -1.45
CA ARG A 105 34.79 -15.45 -2.64
C ARG A 105 33.28 -15.33 -2.76
N THR A 106 32.54 -16.43 -2.62
CA THR A 106 31.08 -16.39 -2.67
C THR A 106 30.50 -15.52 -1.55
N LEU A 107 31.09 -15.55 -0.35
CA LEU A 107 30.67 -14.67 0.74
C LEU A 107 30.94 -13.19 0.44
N GLU A 108 32.10 -12.87 -0.13
CA GLU A 108 32.44 -11.50 -0.55
C GLU A 108 31.51 -11.02 -1.67
N GLU A 109 31.16 -11.88 -2.62
CA GLU A 109 30.19 -11.59 -3.71
C GLU A 109 28.79 -11.33 -3.16
N VAL A 110 28.26 -12.19 -2.27
CA VAL A 110 26.93 -12.02 -1.67
C VAL A 110 26.88 -10.75 -0.82
N LYS A 111 27.91 -10.48 -0.01
CA LYS A 111 28.01 -9.23 0.76
C LYS A 111 28.09 -8.01 -0.15
N GLY A 112 28.85 -8.11 -1.23
CA GLY A 112 28.97 -7.07 -2.25
C GLY A 112 27.64 -6.77 -2.92
N LEU A 113 26.91 -7.81 -3.34
CA LEU A 113 25.58 -7.69 -3.95
C LEU A 113 24.60 -7.03 -2.98
N ALA A 114 24.50 -7.50 -1.74
CA ALA A 114 23.60 -6.93 -0.73
C ALA A 114 23.91 -5.44 -0.47
N ARG A 115 25.21 -5.08 -0.38
CA ARG A 115 25.63 -3.68 -0.22
C ARG A 115 25.27 -2.82 -1.43
N ASN A 116 25.49 -3.33 -2.65
CA ASN A 116 25.16 -2.61 -3.87
C ASN A 116 23.65 -2.39 -4.02
N ILE A 117 22.83 -3.38 -3.63
CA ILE A 117 21.37 -3.25 -3.62
C ILE A 117 20.96 -2.15 -2.62
N LEU A 118 21.41 -2.23 -1.36
CA LEU A 118 21.08 -1.22 -0.35
C LEU A 118 21.52 0.20 -0.76
N GLN A 119 22.66 0.33 -1.44
CA GLN A 119 23.19 1.62 -1.90
C GLN A 119 22.47 2.19 -3.14
N SER A 120 21.81 1.35 -3.93
CA SER A 120 21.15 1.77 -5.19
C SER A 120 19.63 1.94 -5.09
N ILE A 121 19.02 1.45 -4.01
CA ILE A 121 17.59 1.64 -3.76
C ILE A 121 17.30 3.13 -3.51
N PRO A 122 16.28 3.71 -4.18
CA PRO A 122 15.92 5.13 -4.03
C PRO A 122 15.22 5.45 -2.70
N THR A 123 14.75 4.43 -1.99
CA THR A 123 14.19 4.55 -0.65
C THR A 123 15.32 4.61 0.38
N GLY A 124 15.25 5.58 1.28
CA GLY A 124 16.13 5.67 2.44
C GLY A 124 15.90 4.50 3.38
N VAL A 125 16.97 3.82 3.77
CA VAL A 125 16.95 2.71 4.72
C VAL A 125 17.93 3.00 5.84
N LEU A 126 17.44 2.95 7.07
CA LEU A 126 18.21 3.12 8.30
C LEU A 126 17.88 1.96 9.25
N THR A 127 18.89 1.31 9.83
CA THR A 127 18.68 0.16 10.72
C THR A 127 19.17 0.48 12.13
N ILE A 128 18.40 0.05 13.12
CA ILE A 128 18.67 0.27 14.55
C ILE A 128 18.68 -1.09 15.25
N ASN A 129 19.63 -1.33 16.17
CA ASN A 129 19.63 -2.53 17.03
C ASN A 129 18.73 -2.37 18.27
N TYR A 130 18.63 -3.40 19.12
CA TYR A 130 17.83 -3.30 20.37
C TYR A 130 18.31 -2.26 21.34
N GLU A 131 19.62 -1.99 21.36
CA GLU A 131 20.18 -0.97 22.24
C GLU A 131 19.85 0.46 21.75
N GLY A 132 19.15 0.61 20.62
CA GLY A 132 18.77 1.92 20.09
C GLY A 132 19.91 2.63 19.35
N THR A 133 20.95 1.92 18.93
CA THR A 133 22.06 2.48 18.15
C THR A 133 21.88 2.22 16.66
N VAL A 134 22.22 3.21 15.84
CA VAL A 134 22.11 3.08 14.39
C VAL A 134 23.26 2.21 13.86
N SER A 135 22.92 1.10 13.22
CA SER A 135 23.86 0.09 12.73
C SER A 135 24.22 0.27 11.25
N ALA A 136 23.26 0.67 10.41
CA ALA A 136 23.49 0.92 8.99
C ALA A 136 22.55 2.01 8.46
N MET A 137 23.01 2.68 7.40
CA MET A 137 22.29 3.74 6.71
C MET A 137 22.71 3.72 5.23
N ASN A 138 21.75 3.84 4.32
CA ASN A 138 22.05 3.94 2.89
C ASN A 138 22.14 5.41 2.41
N PRO A 139 22.74 5.68 1.23
CA PRO A 139 22.87 7.04 0.70
C PRO A 139 21.54 7.75 0.47
N ALA A 140 20.48 7.02 0.11
CA ALA A 140 19.15 7.61 -0.06
C ALA A 140 18.62 8.19 1.27
N ALA A 141 18.90 7.55 2.41
CA ALA A 141 18.52 8.09 3.71
C ALA A 141 19.31 9.36 4.06
N GLU A 142 20.57 9.49 3.62
CA GLU A 142 21.36 10.71 3.82
C GLU A 142 20.76 11.89 3.07
N VAL A 143 20.29 11.66 1.83
CA VAL A 143 19.64 12.66 0.99
C VAL A 143 18.29 13.09 1.57
N VAL A 144 17.49 12.14 2.07
CA VAL A 144 16.18 12.43 2.66
C VAL A 144 16.31 13.19 3.99
N LEU A 145 17.27 12.79 4.84
CA LEU A 145 17.50 13.42 6.14
C LEU A 145 18.40 14.66 6.09
N ASN A 146 19.03 14.94 4.93
CA ASN A 146 20.02 15.99 4.69
C ASN A 146 21.15 16.01 5.72
N ARG A 147 21.60 14.83 6.13
CA ARG A 147 22.64 14.64 7.15
C ARG A 147 23.52 13.46 6.78
N ALA A 148 24.82 13.57 7.09
CA ALA A 148 25.80 12.55 6.71
C ALA A 148 25.69 11.30 7.61
N SER A 149 25.87 10.10 7.04
CA SER A 149 25.83 8.83 7.79
C SER A 149 26.83 8.77 8.96
N SER A 150 27.93 9.51 8.89
CA SER A 150 28.90 9.61 9.99
C SER A 150 28.32 10.18 11.29
N GLU A 151 27.23 10.94 11.22
CA GLU A 151 26.53 11.45 12.40
C GLU A 151 25.63 10.39 13.04
N PHE A 152 25.18 9.40 12.27
CA PHE A 152 24.23 8.39 12.72
C PHE A 152 24.94 7.12 13.19
N LEU A 153 25.90 6.63 12.39
CA LEU A 153 26.53 5.32 12.61
C LEU A 153 27.18 5.23 14.00
N GLY A 154 26.72 4.27 14.81
CA GLY A 154 27.22 4.02 16.16
C GLY A 154 26.63 4.93 17.25
N ASN A 155 25.85 5.95 16.89
CA ASN A 155 25.15 6.81 17.84
C ASN A 155 23.74 6.29 18.12
N GLY A 156 23.21 6.63 19.31
CA GLY A 156 21.84 6.30 19.68
C GLY A 156 20.83 7.15 18.91
N TYR A 157 19.73 6.57 18.43
CA TYR A 157 18.70 7.33 17.70
C TYR A 157 18.14 8.50 18.54
N ASP A 158 18.09 8.34 19.87
CA ASP A 158 17.69 9.37 20.83
C ASP A 158 18.59 10.61 20.87
N THR A 159 19.85 10.46 20.49
CA THR A 159 20.83 11.56 20.45
C THR A 159 20.82 12.28 19.11
N VAL A 160 20.38 11.57 18.06
CA VAL A 160 20.38 12.02 16.68
C VAL A 160 19.07 12.75 16.34
N PHE A 161 17.94 12.25 16.81
CA PHE A 161 16.63 12.86 16.62
C PHE A 161 16.14 13.54 17.91
N SER A 162 15.63 14.76 17.79
CA SER A 162 15.09 15.52 18.91
C SER A 162 13.81 14.85 19.44
N GLU A 163 13.46 15.05 20.72
CA GLU A 163 12.22 14.51 21.31
C GLU A 163 10.95 14.94 20.56
N LYS A 164 11.00 16.09 19.87
CA LYS A 164 9.87 16.62 19.11
C LYS A 164 9.79 16.06 17.69
N ASP A 165 10.79 15.33 17.22
CA ASP A 165 10.81 14.83 15.85
C ASP A 165 9.80 13.68 15.69
N PRO A 166 8.91 13.75 14.68
CA PRO A 166 7.89 12.73 14.46
C PRO A 166 8.50 11.36 14.12
N ILE A 167 9.69 11.34 13.50
CA ILE A 167 10.44 10.10 13.21
C ILE A 167 10.83 9.41 14.52
N ARG A 168 11.24 10.15 15.55
CA ARG A 168 11.61 9.58 16.85
C ARG A 168 10.41 8.93 17.54
N GLN A 169 9.23 9.57 17.50
CA GLN A 169 8.01 9.00 18.08
C GLN A 169 7.64 7.66 17.43
N ILE A 170 7.80 7.56 16.12
CA ILE A 170 7.56 6.32 15.36
C ILE A 170 8.58 5.24 15.75
N LEU A 171 9.85 5.61 15.89
CA LEU A 171 10.91 4.69 16.33
C LEU A 171 10.70 4.21 17.77
N ASP A 172 10.28 5.10 18.68
CA ASP A 172 9.97 4.76 20.06
C ASP A 172 8.80 3.77 20.16
N GLY A 173 7.74 3.97 19.37
CA GLY A 173 6.63 3.02 19.28
C GLY A 173 7.06 1.65 18.75
N ALA A 174 7.91 1.64 17.70
CA ALA A 174 8.39 0.40 17.11
C ALA A 174 9.35 -0.37 18.04
N LEU A 175 10.22 0.31 18.79
CA LEU A 175 11.22 -0.34 19.64
C LEU A 175 10.67 -0.71 21.02
N LYS A 176 9.82 0.13 21.64
CA LYS A 176 9.31 -0.08 23.01
C LYS A 176 7.98 -0.84 23.03
N ASN A 177 7.10 -0.56 22.08
CA ASN A 177 5.74 -1.12 22.06
C ASN A 177 5.55 -2.21 21.00
N HIS A 178 6.58 -2.49 20.16
CA HIS A 178 6.48 -3.37 18.98
C HIS A 178 5.36 -2.94 18.01
N GLU A 179 5.01 -1.65 18.01
CA GLU A 179 4.02 -1.07 17.11
C GLU A 179 4.71 -0.60 15.83
N HIS A 180 4.66 -1.45 14.81
CA HIS A 180 5.23 -1.15 13.50
C HIS A 180 4.27 -0.33 12.66
N VAL A 181 4.79 0.72 12.02
CA VAL A 181 4.04 1.62 11.15
C VAL A 181 4.45 1.31 9.74
N SER A 182 3.55 0.84 8.89
CA SER A 182 3.94 0.44 7.55
C SER A 182 4.23 1.64 6.64
N GLN A 183 3.36 2.65 6.65
CA GLN A 183 3.59 3.93 5.98
C GLN A 183 2.89 5.06 6.76
N ARG A 184 3.60 6.14 7.04
CA ARG A 184 3.03 7.37 7.61
C ARG A 184 3.75 8.57 7.07
N ASP A 185 2.99 9.54 6.57
CA ASP A 185 3.53 10.78 6.04
C ASP A 185 3.75 11.75 7.21
N VAL A 186 4.99 12.21 7.36
CA VAL A 186 5.37 13.15 8.42
C VAL A 186 6.08 14.35 7.82
N LEU A 187 5.86 15.51 8.42
CA LEU A 187 6.61 16.71 8.08
C LEU A 187 7.98 16.63 8.75
N TYR A 188 9.04 16.70 7.96
CA TYR A 188 10.42 16.67 8.44
C TYR A 188 11.13 17.99 8.11
N GLU A 189 11.63 18.65 9.14
CA GLU A 189 12.39 19.90 9.03
C GLU A 189 13.87 19.57 8.76
N CYS A 190 14.25 19.64 7.49
CA CYS A 190 15.54 19.17 6.99
C CYS A 190 16.66 20.23 7.07
N GLY A 191 16.47 21.30 7.86
CA GLY A 191 17.34 22.48 7.85
C GLY A 191 17.24 23.36 6.59
N ASP A 192 16.45 22.93 5.60
CA ASP A 192 16.07 23.70 4.40
C ASP A 192 14.98 24.74 4.73
N PRO A 193 14.84 25.81 3.92
CA PRO A 193 13.81 26.83 4.11
C PRO A 193 12.37 26.33 3.92
N LEU A 194 12.17 25.13 3.36
CA LEU A 194 10.87 24.48 3.20
C LEU A 194 10.90 23.09 3.83
N PRO A 195 9.90 22.75 4.68
CA PRO A 195 9.80 21.43 5.25
C PRO A 195 9.41 20.40 4.18
N ARG A 196 9.96 19.18 4.27
CA ARG A 196 9.68 18.09 3.33
C ARG A 196 8.67 17.14 3.94
N THR A 197 7.82 16.55 3.11
CA THR A 197 6.93 15.46 3.53
C THR A 197 7.63 14.14 3.27
N VAL A 198 7.99 13.45 4.35
CA VAL A 198 8.69 12.18 4.31
C VAL A 198 7.72 11.08 4.73
N ARG A 199 7.56 10.09 3.87
CA ARG A 199 6.85 8.85 4.18
C ARG A 199 7.79 7.93 4.95
N VAL A 200 7.34 7.52 6.13
CA VAL A 200 8.11 6.72 7.07
C VAL A 200 7.45 5.36 7.25
N GLY A 201 8.25 4.30 7.17
CA GLY A 201 7.83 2.94 7.50
C GLY A 201 8.79 2.29 8.48
N THR A 202 8.31 1.46 9.39
CA THR A 202 9.11 0.64 10.29
C THR A 202 8.79 -0.83 10.11
N ALA A 203 9.83 -1.65 10.07
CA ALA A 203 9.72 -3.10 10.01
C ALA A 203 10.65 -3.72 11.05
N GLU A 204 10.24 -4.85 11.62
CA GLU A 204 11.11 -5.62 12.52
C GLU A 204 12.23 -6.27 11.73
N LEU A 205 13.48 -6.09 12.18
CA LEU A 205 14.61 -6.84 11.66
C LEU A 205 14.70 -8.12 12.50
N THR A 206 14.38 -9.28 11.94
CA THR A 206 14.56 -10.57 12.62
C THR A 206 15.95 -11.15 12.33
N GLY A 207 16.68 -11.56 13.36
CA GLY A 207 17.94 -12.27 13.21
C GLY A 207 17.75 -13.75 12.85
N ASP A 208 18.86 -14.43 12.54
CA ASP A 208 18.88 -15.84 12.14
C ASP A 208 18.19 -16.79 13.15
N ASP A 209 18.11 -16.41 14.43
CA ASP A 209 17.51 -17.19 15.52
C ASP A 209 16.01 -16.91 15.77
N LYS A 210 15.30 -16.22 14.86
CA LYS A 210 13.92 -15.69 15.06
C LYS A 210 13.76 -14.76 16.27
N LYS A 211 14.87 -14.41 16.93
CA LYS A 211 14.90 -13.30 17.86
C LYS A 211 14.90 -12.05 17.01
N ALA A 212 14.07 -11.11 17.43
CA ALA A 212 14.18 -9.74 17.04
C ALA A 212 15.70 -9.38 17.06
N ALA A 213 16.26 -8.85 15.94
CA ALA A 213 17.63 -8.32 15.74
C ALA A 213 17.70 -6.76 15.69
N GLY A 214 16.60 -6.09 15.36
CA GLY A 214 16.45 -4.64 15.48
C GLY A 214 15.18 -4.09 14.82
N VAL A 215 15.22 -2.83 14.40
CA VAL A 215 14.17 -2.17 13.61
C VAL A 215 14.78 -1.57 12.35
N ILE A 216 14.12 -1.77 11.21
CA ILE A 216 14.40 -1.10 9.94
C ILE A 216 13.46 0.08 9.79
N LEU A 217 14.02 1.27 9.60
CA LEU A 217 13.32 2.49 9.22
C LEU A 217 13.47 2.71 7.72
N GLN A 218 12.36 2.88 7.04
CA GLN A 218 12.27 3.24 5.64
C GLN A 218 11.82 4.71 5.54
N LEU A 219 12.45 5.46 4.66
CA LEU A 219 12.25 6.90 4.47
C LEU A 219 12.11 7.19 2.98
N GLN A 220 11.03 7.82 2.57
CA GLN A 220 10.82 8.21 1.18
C GLN A 220 10.33 9.65 1.12
N ASP A 221 11.02 10.49 0.36
CA ASP A 221 10.54 11.85 0.09
C ASP A 221 9.36 11.77 -0.89
N VAL A 222 8.18 12.18 -0.43
CA VAL A 222 6.93 12.17 -1.21
C VAL A 222 6.43 13.59 -1.48
N THR A 223 7.23 14.62 -1.18
CA THR A 223 6.83 16.02 -1.27
C THR A 223 6.34 16.40 -2.68
N GLU A 224 7.14 16.08 -3.71
CA GLU A 224 6.79 16.38 -5.10
C GLU A 224 5.61 15.53 -5.60
N TRP A 225 5.55 14.27 -5.15
CA TRP A 225 4.48 13.35 -5.52
C TRP A 225 3.12 13.81 -4.97
N LEU A 226 3.04 14.16 -3.68
CA LEU A 226 1.84 14.72 -3.06
C LEU A 226 1.44 16.05 -3.71
N ALA A 227 2.41 16.92 -4.01
CA ALA A 227 2.13 18.18 -4.71
C ALA A 227 1.56 17.95 -6.13
N LEU A 228 2.06 16.94 -6.84
CA LEU A 228 1.56 16.57 -8.16
C LEU A 228 0.15 15.96 -8.09
N GLU A 229 -0.07 15.05 -7.15
CA GLU A 229 -1.39 14.45 -6.88
C GLU A 229 -2.43 15.53 -6.58
N GLN A 230 -2.09 16.50 -5.72
CA GLN A 230 -2.97 17.62 -5.42
C GLN A 230 -3.25 18.51 -6.64
N ARG A 231 -2.25 18.74 -7.51
CA ARG A 231 -2.46 19.47 -8.77
C ARG A 231 -3.38 18.72 -9.73
N VAL A 232 -3.24 17.41 -9.85
CA VAL A 232 -4.12 16.56 -10.66
C VAL A 232 -5.55 16.63 -10.12
N HIS A 233 -5.73 16.48 -8.80
CA HIS A 233 -7.04 16.55 -8.18
C HIS A 233 -7.72 17.91 -8.39
N VAL A 234 -6.96 19.01 -8.27
CA VAL A 234 -7.47 20.37 -8.59
C VAL A 234 -7.81 20.50 -10.07
N ALA A 235 -7.02 19.94 -10.98
CA ALA A 235 -7.27 20.00 -12.42
C ALA A 235 -8.54 19.21 -12.81
N GLU A 236 -8.73 18.00 -12.27
CA GLU A 236 -9.97 17.22 -12.43
C GLU A 236 -11.19 17.98 -11.92
N LYS A 237 -11.06 18.63 -10.76
CA LYS A 237 -12.13 19.46 -10.17
C LYS A 237 -12.46 20.68 -11.03
N LEU A 238 -11.46 21.36 -11.59
CA LEU A 238 -11.64 22.49 -12.50
C LEU A 238 -12.29 22.04 -13.82
N ALA A 239 -11.89 20.88 -14.36
CA ALA A 239 -12.52 20.30 -15.55
C ALA A 239 -13.99 19.98 -15.29
N ALA A 240 -14.31 19.37 -14.15
CA ALA A 240 -15.70 19.14 -13.74
C ALA A 240 -16.47 20.48 -13.61
N LEU A 241 -15.93 21.48 -12.90
CA LEU A 241 -16.52 22.82 -12.80
C LEU A 241 -16.78 23.46 -14.17
N HIS A 242 -15.85 23.30 -15.12
CA HIS A 242 -15.99 23.83 -16.47
C HIS A 242 -17.18 23.19 -17.20
N THR A 243 -17.31 21.85 -17.15
CA THR A 243 -18.48 21.13 -17.71
C THR A 243 -19.79 21.56 -17.04
N LEU A 244 -19.74 21.88 -15.74
CA LEU A 244 -20.91 22.29 -14.95
C LEU A 244 -21.31 23.75 -15.13
N SER A 245 -20.40 24.61 -15.55
CA SER A 245 -20.62 26.06 -15.64
C SER A 245 -21.78 26.43 -16.56
N ALA A 246 -21.96 25.69 -17.66
CA ALA A 246 -23.09 25.89 -18.57
C ALA A 246 -24.44 25.54 -17.92
N GLY A 247 -24.50 24.47 -17.12
CA GLY A 247 -25.68 24.06 -16.37
C GLY A 247 -26.05 25.06 -15.28
N VAL A 248 -25.07 25.52 -14.50
CA VAL A 248 -25.27 26.56 -13.47
C VAL A 248 -25.78 27.85 -14.09
N ALA A 249 -25.17 28.31 -15.19
CA ALA A 249 -25.60 29.55 -15.84
C ALA A 249 -27.07 29.45 -16.32
N HIS A 250 -27.47 28.29 -16.83
CA HIS A 250 -28.84 28.03 -17.23
C HIS A 250 -29.79 27.98 -16.01
N GLU A 251 -29.39 27.31 -14.94
CA GLU A 251 -30.19 27.24 -13.70
C GLU A 251 -30.27 28.55 -12.94
N LEU A 252 -29.30 29.45 -13.06
CA LEU A 252 -29.38 30.81 -12.49
C LEU A 252 -30.27 31.72 -13.35
N ARG A 253 -30.25 31.55 -14.67
CA ARG A 253 -31.10 32.34 -15.58
C ARG A 253 -32.59 32.08 -15.31
N ASN A 254 -32.97 30.84 -15.01
CA ASN A 254 -34.37 30.47 -14.74
C ASN A 254 -35.06 31.25 -13.60
N PRO A 255 -34.56 31.23 -12.34
CA PRO A 255 -35.14 32.00 -11.24
C PRO A 255 -35.05 33.50 -11.53
N LEU A 256 -33.96 33.99 -12.14
CA LEU A 256 -33.84 35.41 -12.51
C LEU A 256 -34.91 35.85 -13.52
N SER A 257 -35.21 35.05 -14.54
CA SER A 257 -36.28 35.34 -15.49
C SER A 257 -37.67 35.25 -14.86
N ALA A 258 -37.89 34.30 -13.95
CA ALA A 258 -39.14 34.21 -13.19
C ALA A 258 -39.32 35.42 -12.27
N MET A 259 -38.26 35.89 -11.62
CA MET A 259 -38.28 37.12 -10.84
C MET A 259 -38.61 38.33 -11.69
N ASP A 260 -37.92 38.51 -12.83
CA ASP A 260 -38.12 39.65 -13.73
C ASP A 260 -39.58 39.73 -14.21
N LEU A 261 -40.17 38.59 -14.61
CA LEU A 261 -41.58 38.51 -15.00
C LEU A 261 -42.53 38.88 -13.84
N ASN A 262 -42.34 38.30 -12.65
CA ASN A 262 -43.22 38.57 -11.51
C ASN A 262 -43.08 40.02 -11.02
N LEU A 263 -41.89 40.61 -11.12
CA LEU A 263 -41.65 42.02 -10.84
C LEU A 263 -42.39 42.91 -11.85
N HIS A 264 -42.34 42.57 -13.15
CA HIS A 264 -43.07 43.30 -14.19
C HIS A 264 -44.59 43.26 -13.97
N LEU A 265 -45.14 42.08 -13.65
CA LEU A 265 -46.56 41.91 -13.35
C LEU A 265 -46.99 42.68 -12.09
N LEU A 266 -46.12 42.74 -11.09
CA LEU A 266 -46.34 43.55 -9.89
C LEU A 266 -46.34 45.05 -10.21
N GLU A 267 -45.42 45.52 -11.06
CA GLU A 267 -45.39 46.91 -11.50
C GLU A 267 -46.63 47.31 -12.29
N GLU A 268 -47.11 46.47 -13.21
CA GLU A 268 -48.36 46.70 -13.95
C GLU A 268 -49.56 46.81 -13.01
N GLU A 269 -49.69 45.89 -12.04
CA GLU A 269 -50.79 45.93 -11.07
C GLU A 269 -50.74 47.18 -10.17
N LEU A 270 -49.54 47.60 -9.75
CA LEU A 270 -49.35 48.82 -8.97
C LEU A 270 -49.66 50.08 -9.78
N LYS A 271 -49.34 50.10 -11.09
CA LYS A 271 -49.68 51.22 -11.99
C LYS A 271 -51.19 51.32 -12.22
N GLU A 272 -51.90 50.20 -12.30
CA GLU A 272 -53.36 50.18 -12.50
C GLU A 272 -54.15 50.50 -11.22
N ASN A 273 -53.76 49.93 -10.07
CA ASN A 273 -54.58 49.94 -8.86
C ASN A 273 -54.01 50.78 -7.70
N GLY A 274 -52.79 51.32 -7.84
CA GLY A 274 -52.12 52.17 -6.83
C GLY A 274 -51.67 51.45 -5.56
N THR A 275 -52.16 50.24 -5.29
CA THR A 275 -51.79 49.37 -4.16
C THR A 275 -51.78 47.90 -4.59
N PRO A 276 -50.91 47.05 -4.01
CA PRO A 276 -50.86 45.64 -4.38
C PRO A 276 -52.09 44.92 -3.84
N GLY A 277 -52.90 44.37 -4.74
CA GLY A 277 -54.03 43.52 -4.41
C GLY A 277 -53.58 42.11 -4.00
N LYS A 278 -54.54 41.18 -3.92
CA LYS A 278 -54.25 39.77 -3.59
C LYS A 278 -53.26 39.11 -4.57
N ARG A 279 -53.24 39.54 -5.83
CA ARG A 279 -52.31 39.07 -6.87
C ARG A 279 -50.91 39.64 -6.68
N GLY A 280 -50.79 40.93 -6.37
CA GLY A 280 -49.50 41.56 -6.04
C GLY A 280 -48.76 40.86 -4.89
N TRP A 281 -49.50 40.46 -3.85
CA TRP A 281 -48.93 39.66 -2.75
C TRP A 281 -48.47 38.26 -3.17
N GLN A 282 -49.13 37.64 -4.16
CA GLN A 282 -48.69 36.36 -4.72
C GLN A 282 -47.39 36.51 -5.52
N TYR A 283 -47.26 37.57 -6.34
CA TYR A 283 -46.01 37.85 -7.06
C TYR A 283 -44.83 38.09 -6.11
N LEU A 284 -45.04 38.84 -5.02
CA LEU A 284 -44.03 39.03 -3.97
C LEU A 284 -43.64 37.72 -3.28
N HIS A 285 -44.58 36.80 -3.07
CA HIS A 285 -44.29 35.49 -2.50
C HIS A 285 -43.42 34.65 -3.43
N VAL A 286 -43.74 34.64 -4.74
CA VAL A 286 -42.94 33.95 -5.77
C VAL A 286 -41.54 34.54 -5.85
N LEU A 287 -41.41 35.88 -5.86
CA LEU A 287 -40.10 36.57 -5.84
C LEU A 287 -39.23 36.12 -4.65
N ASN A 288 -39.80 36.07 -3.45
CA ASN A 288 -39.09 35.62 -2.26
C ASN A 288 -38.67 34.14 -2.34
N ALA A 289 -39.53 33.28 -2.89
CA ALA A 289 -39.22 31.87 -3.09
C ALA A 289 -38.07 31.67 -4.08
N GLU A 290 -38.09 32.39 -5.22
CA GLU A 290 -37.01 32.34 -6.21
C GLU A 290 -35.69 32.92 -5.65
N CYS A 291 -35.74 33.93 -4.77
CA CYS A 291 -34.55 34.46 -4.11
C CYS A 291 -33.88 33.40 -3.23
N ARG A 292 -34.68 32.70 -2.43
CA ARG A 292 -34.18 31.59 -1.59
C ARG A 292 -33.61 30.46 -2.46
N ARG A 293 -34.27 30.13 -3.57
CA ARG A 293 -33.78 29.13 -4.53
C ARG A 293 -32.43 29.52 -5.11
N LEU A 294 -32.27 30.77 -5.55
CA LEU A 294 -31.03 31.28 -6.12
C LEU A 294 -29.88 31.25 -5.11
N CYS A 295 -30.12 31.65 -3.85
CA CYS A 295 -29.15 31.50 -2.77
C CYS A 295 -28.74 30.03 -2.56
N GLY A 296 -29.70 29.10 -2.56
CA GLY A 296 -29.40 27.67 -2.43
C GLY A 296 -28.57 27.09 -3.58
N ILE A 297 -28.81 27.53 -4.82
CA ILE A 297 -28.01 27.13 -6.00
C ILE A 297 -26.56 27.65 -5.84
N LEU A 298 -26.39 28.92 -5.46
CA LEU A 298 -25.08 29.51 -5.23
C LEU A 298 -24.30 28.82 -4.10
N ASP A 299 -24.96 28.54 -2.97
CA ASP A 299 -24.32 27.86 -1.83
C ASP A 299 -23.84 26.46 -2.21
N ASN A 300 -24.68 25.70 -2.93
CA ASN A 300 -24.30 24.37 -3.40
C ASN A 300 -23.16 24.41 -4.43
N PHE A 301 -23.19 25.38 -5.35
CA PHE A 301 -22.10 25.58 -6.31
C PHE A 301 -20.78 25.96 -5.62
N MET A 302 -20.83 26.86 -4.64
CA MET A 302 -19.65 27.27 -3.87
C MET A 302 -19.11 26.13 -3.00
N LYS A 303 -19.97 25.31 -2.41
CA LYS A 303 -19.57 24.07 -1.71
C LYS A 303 -18.87 23.10 -2.65
N PHE A 304 -19.39 22.93 -3.87
CA PHE A 304 -18.74 22.10 -4.88
C PHE A 304 -17.38 22.68 -5.31
N ALA A 305 -17.28 24.00 -5.49
CA ALA A 305 -16.07 24.66 -5.97
C ALA A 305 -14.95 24.80 -4.91
N ARG A 306 -15.28 24.85 -3.61
CA ARG A 306 -14.27 25.01 -2.55
C ARG A 306 -13.32 23.81 -2.48
N PRO A 307 -11.99 24.01 -2.42
CA PRO A 307 -11.07 22.93 -2.08
C PRO A 307 -11.33 22.52 -0.62
N GLY A 308 -11.90 21.32 -0.44
CA GLY A 308 -12.01 20.70 0.88
C GLY A 308 -10.78 19.85 1.12
N THR A 309 -10.02 20.12 2.17
CA THR A 309 -9.16 19.11 2.77
C THR A 309 -10.09 18.19 3.55
N VAL A 310 -10.26 16.94 3.10
CA VAL A 310 -11.04 15.95 3.84
C VAL A 310 -10.32 15.71 5.16
N GLY A 311 -10.90 16.20 6.27
CA GLY A 311 -10.39 15.92 7.60
C GLY A 311 -10.80 14.51 7.97
N LEU A 312 -9.95 13.53 7.68
CA LEU A 312 -10.19 12.12 7.98
C LEU A 312 -10.09 11.87 9.49
N HIS A 313 -11.22 11.55 10.13
CA HIS A 313 -11.30 11.15 11.53
C HIS A 313 -12.16 9.88 11.68
N ASP A 314 -12.01 9.17 12.79
CA ASP A 314 -12.85 8.02 13.10
C ASP A 314 -14.28 8.48 13.46
N ILE A 315 -15.25 8.07 12.64
CA ILE A 315 -16.65 8.45 12.80
C ILE A 315 -17.46 7.28 13.34
N ASN A 316 -18.20 7.56 14.41
CA ASN A 316 -19.22 6.66 14.90
C ASN A 316 -20.50 6.81 14.07
N VAL A 317 -20.72 5.85 13.16
CA VAL A 317 -21.87 5.86 12.24
C VAL A 317 -23.21 5.80 12.97
N GLN A 318 -23.29 5.14 14.13
CA GLN A 318 -24.52 5.11 14.91
C GLN A 318 -24.89 6.52 15.41
N ALA A 319 -23.94 7.21 16.05
CA ALA A 319 -24.15 8.56 16.55
C ALA A 319 -24.50 9.54 15.42
N LEU A 320 -23.87 9.37 14.25
CA LEU A 320 -24.14 10.16 13.05
C LEU A 320 -25.59 9.99 12.56
N ILE A 321 -26.06 8.75 12.45
CA ILE A 321 -27.44 8.45 12.02
C ILE A 321 -28.44 9.02 13.02
N GLU A 322 -28.21 8.83 14.33
CA GLU A 322 -29.07 9.37 15.38
C GLU A 322 -29.15 10.92 15.32
N HIS A 323 -28.04 11.59 15.06
CA HIS A 323 -28.00 13.04 14.88
C HIS A 323 -28.82 13.49 13.66
N ILE A 324 -28.66 12.82 12.51
CA ILE A 324 -29.37 13.15 11.27
C ILE A 324 -30.88 12.88 11.42
N MET A 325 -31.26 11.79 12.09
CA MET A 325 -32.65 11.49 12.41
C MET A 325 -33.29 12.64 13.19
N ALA A 326 -32.60 13.17 14.22
CA ALA A 326 -33.09 14.30 14.99
C ALA A 326 -33.21 15.58 14.15
N LEU A 327 -32.26 15.83 13.23
CA LEU A 327 -32.27 16.98 12.33
C LEU A 327 -33.44 16.93 11.33
N MET A 328 -33.74 15.76 10.78
CA MET A 328 -34.74 15.58 9.72
C MET A 328 -36.16 15.31 10.25
N GLN A 329 -36.32 15.10 11.56
CA GLN A 329 -37.60 14.74 12.17
C GLN A 329 -38.70 15.77 11.89
N PHE A 330 -38.41 17.07 12.02
CA PHE A 330 -39.39 18.14 11.81
C PHE A 330 -39.87 18.18 10.35
N GLU A 331 -38.94 18.05 9.38
CA GLU A 331 -39.30 18.05 7.96
C GLU A 331 -40.07 16.78 7.56
N ALA A 332 -39.74 15.63 8.17
CA ALA A 332 -40.49 14.39 7.96
C ALA A 332 -41.95 14.53 8.44
N GLU A 333 -42.17 15.13 9.61
CA GLU A 333 -43.50 15.39 10.16
C GLU A 333 -44.31 16.36 9.30
N GLU A 334 -43.71 17.45 8.83
CA GLU A 334 -44.34 18.43 7.94
C GLU A 334 -44.83 17.79 6.62
N ARG A 335 -44.09 16.78 6.15
CA ARG A 335 -44.40 16.04 4.91
C ARG A 335 -45.19 14.74 5.13
N HIS A 336 -45.63 14.47 6.36
CA HIS A 336 -46.33 13.22 6.72
C HIS A 336 -45.58 11.93 6.39
N VAL A 337 -44.24 11.96 6.46
CA VAL A 337 -43.36 10.81 6.26
C VAL A 337 -43.00 10.20 7.61
N ARG A 338 -43.17 8.88 7.76
CA ARG A 338 -42.62 8.14 8.90
C ARG A 338 -41.15 7.89 8.66
N LEU A 339 -40.30 8.38 9.57
CA LEU A 339 -38.86 8.20 9.53
C LEU A 339 -38.45 7.19 10.60
N ASP A 340 -37.96 6.03 10.19
CA ASP A 340 -37.52 4.95 11.09
C ASP A 340 -36.06 4.56 10.78
N HIS A 341 -35.34 4.04 11.78
CA HIS A 341 -33.98 3.56 11.58
C HIS A 341 -33.71 2.21 12.27
N LYS A 342 -32.75 1.46 11.73
CA LYS A 342 -32.25 0.21 12.30
C LYS A 342 -30.74 0.10 12.11
N VAL A 343 -30.03 0.32 13.20
CA VAL A 343 -28.56 0.25 13.22
C VAL A 343 -28.14 -1.12 13.76
N GLY A 344 -27.27 -1.83 13.02
CA GLY A 344 -26.70 -3.10 13.43
C GLY A 344 -25.81 -2.97 14.68
N LYS A 345 -25.69 -4.05 15.45
CA LYS A 345 -24.77 -4.08 16.59
C LYS A 345 -23.31 -4.16 16.10
N ASP A 346 -22.40 -3.51 16.82
CA ASP A 346 -20.95 -3.57 16.59
C ASP A 346 -20.49 -3.08 15.19
N LEU A 347 -20.98 -1.91 14.77
CA LEU A 347 -20.49 -1.23 13.57
C LEU A 347 -19.07 -0.70 13.77
N PRO A 348 -18.12 -1.00 12.88
CA PRO A 348 -16.79 -0.40 12.93
C PRO A 348 -16.86 1.09 12.60
N ALA A 349 -15.89 1.87 13.08
CA ALA A 349 -15.75 3.28 12.71
C ALA A 349 -15.49 3.42 11.21
N VAL A 350 -15.96 4.52 10.63
CA VAL A 350 -15.64 4.93 9.26
C VAL A 350 -14.63 6.06 9.32
N LEU A 351 -13.55 5.97 8.53
CA LEU A 351 -12.59 7.07 8.42
C LEU A 351 -13.12 8.10 7.42
N GLY A 352 -13.39 9.33 7.88
CA GLY A 352 -14.01 10.33 7.02
C GLY A 352 -14.15 11.72 7.64
N ASP A 353 -14.76 12.61 6.88
CA ASP A 353 -15.24 13.92 7.36
C ASP A 353 -16.74 13.80 7.71
N GLU A 354 -17.05 13.94 9.00
CA GLU A 354 -18.41 13.79 9.54
C GLU A 354 -19.41 14.75 8.89
N THR A 355 -18.97 15.97 8.55
CA THR A 355 -19.83 16.98 7.93
C THR A 355 -20.19 16.57 6.50
N GLN A 356 -19.23 16.02 5.77
CA GLN A 356 -19.45 15.57 4.39
C GLN A 356 -20.30 14.31 4.32
N ILE A 357 -20.05 13.34 5.20
CA ILE A 357 -20.87 12.11 5.26
C ILE A 357 -22.29 12.46 5.71
N SER A 358 -22.47 13.40 6.66
CA SER A 358 -23.79 13.94 7.00
C SER A 358 -24.49 14.52 5.77
N GLN A 359 -23.78 15.30 4.96
CA GLN A 359 -24.33 15.92 3.75
C GLN A 359 -24.77 14.86 2.72
N VAL A 360 -24.04 13.75 2.56
CA VAL A 360 -24.44 12.62 1.70
C VAL A 360 -25.79 12.08 2.16
N LEU A 361 -25.91 11.74 3.44
CA LEU A 361 -27.12 11.14 3.99
C LEU A 361 -28.31 12.11 3.94
N VAL A 362 -28.11 13.38 4.29
CA VAL A 362 -29.15 14.43 4.16
C VAL A 362 -29.62 14.57 2.71
N ASN A 363 -28.71 14.61 1.73
CA ASN A 363 -29.09 14.72 0.32
C ASN A 363 -29.93 13.52 -0.15
N ILE A 364 -29.62 12.31 0.33
CA ILE A 364 -30.38 11.10 0.02
C ILE A 364 -31.76 11.13 0.70
N ILE A 365 -31.83 11.46 1.99
CA ILE A 365 -33.07 11.51 2.78
C ILE A 365 -34.03 12.57 2.23
N VAL A 366 -33.53 13.77 1.91
CA VAL A 366 -34.34 14.83 1.29
C VAL A 366 -34.87 14.37 -0.08
N ASN A 367 -34.08 13.62 -0.85
CA ASN A 367 -34.54 13.05 -2.10
C ASN A 367 -35.65 12.00 -1.91
N ALA A 368 -35.56 11.16 -0.87
CA ALA A 368 -36.60 10.22 -0.46
C ALA A 368 -37.90 10.95 -0.07
N PHE A 369 -37.81 12.00 0.75
CA PHE A 369 -38.98 12.80 1.14
C PHE A 369 -39.68 13.42 -0.08
N HIS A 370 -38.91 13.96 -1.02
CA HIS A 370 -39.45 14.48 -2.27
C HIS A 370 -40.07 13.43 -3.20
N ALA A 371 -39.73 12.15 -3.03
CA ALA A 371 -40.33 11.05 -3.79
C ALA A 371 -41.67 10.57 -3.19
N MET A 372 -42.04 11.07 -2.00
CA MET A 372 -43.23 10.69 -1.24
C MET A 372 -44.15 11.92 -0.99
N PRO A 373 -44.78 12.50 -2.02
CA PRO A 373 -45.60 13.70 -1.88
C PRO A 373 -46.84 13.51 -0.99
N ASP A 374 -47.37 12.29 -0.93
CA ASP A 374 -48.56 11.93 -0.12
C ASP A 374 -48.19 11.31 1.24
N GLY A 375 -46.93 11.43 1.66
CA GLY A 375 -46.36 10.72 2.81
C GLY A 375 -45.91 9.30 2.47
N GLY A 376 -45.37 8.59 3.46
CA GLY A 376 -44.81 7.25 3.26
C GLY A 376 -43.87 6.83 4.38
N LEU A 377 -43.03 5.83 4.10
CA LEU A 377 -42.00 5.34 5.01
C LEU A 377 -40.62 5.63 4.41
N CYS A 378 -39.77 6.29 5.20
CA CYS A 378 -38.33 6.38 4.98
C CYS A 378 -37.63 5.54 6.04
N HIS A 379 -36.91 4.50 5.63
CA HIS A 379 -36.19 3.61 6.51
C HIS A 379 -34.68 3.72 6.30
N ILE A 380 -33.93 4.01 7.37
CA ILE A 380 -32.47 4.05 7.36
C ILE A 380 -31.93 2.82 8.07
N ALA A 381 -31.13 2.00 7.40
CA ALA A 381 -30.45 0.88 8.04
C ALA A 381 -28.94 0.99 7.87
N ALA A 382 -28.19 0.53 8.87
CA ALA A 382 -26.74 0.44 8.81
C ALA A 382 -26.26 -0.94 9.25
N VAL A 383 -25.44 -1.58 8.43
CA VAL A 383 -24.91 -2.93 8.70
C VAL A 383 -23.44 -3.03 8.33
N ARG A 384 -22.71 -3.86 9.08
CA ARG A 384 -21.36 -4.27 8.68
C ARG A 384 -21.48 -5.32 7.58
N ARG A 385 -20.69 -5.17 6.52
CA ARG A 385 -20.55 -6.16 5.43
C ARG A 385 -19.08 -6.53 5.28
N GLU A 386 -18.79 -7.80 5.11
CA GLU A 386 -17.46 -8.28 4.74
C GLU A 386 -17.46 -8.72 3.28
N ALA A 387 -16.51 -8.21 2.50
CA ALA A 387 -16.35 -8.55 1.08
C ALA A 387 -14.86 -8.57 0.73
N ASP A 388 -14.38 -9.60 0.04
CA ASP A 388 -12.99 -9.75 -0.40
C ASP A 388 -11.95 -9.59 0.73
N GLY A 389 -12.27 -10.09 1.93
CA GLY A 389 -11.41 -9.95 3.12
C GLY A 389 -11.40 -8.54 3.71
N LYS A 390 -12.30 -7.66 3.26
CA LYS A 390 -12.40 -6.27 3.69
C LYS A 390 -13.69 -5.98 4.42
N SER A 391 -13.62 -5.16 5.47
CA SER A 391 -14.78 -4.74 6.25
C SER A 391 -15.33 -3.40 5.76
N TRP A 392 -16.62 -3.37 5.48
CA TRP A 392 -17.36 -2.21 5.00
C TRP A 392 -18.51 -1.88 5.94
N VAL A 393 -18.84 -0.60 6.03
CA VAL A 393 -20.09 -0.11 6.63
C VAL A 393 -21.03 0.25 5.50
N GLU A 394 -22.14 -0.47 5.42
CA GLU A 394 -23.21 -0.23 4.46
C GLU A 394 -24.34 0.53 5.16
N ILE A 395 -24.72 1.68 4.61
CA ILE A 395 -25.87 2.48 5.04
C ILE A 395 -26.87 2.49 3.89
N SER A 396 -28.09 2.01 4.14
CA SER A 396 -29.18 1.99 3.17
C SER A 396 -30.28 2.96 3.60
N VAL A 397 -30.74 3.78 2.66
CA VAL A 397 -31.93 4.62 2.80
C VAL A 397 -32.98 4.10 1.82
N GLU A 398 -34.10 3.61 2.35
CA GLU A 398 -35.22 3.07 1.58
C GLU A 398 -36.43 3.98 1.72
N ASP A 399 -37.04 4.37 0.60
CA ASP A 399 -38.29 5.11 0.56
C ASP A 399 -39.39 4.29 -0.10
N SER A 400 -40.65 4.54 0.30
CA SER A 400 -41.84 3.97 -0.32
C SER A 400 -42.46 4.92 -1.36
N GLY A 401 -41.64 5.72 -2.04
CA GLY A 401 -42.09 6.75 -2.97
C GLY A 401 -42.44 6.25 -4.36
N VAL A 402 -42.58 7.20 -5.29
CA VAL A 402 -42.97 6.93 -6.69
C VAL A 402 -41.95 6.11 -7.48
N GLY A 403 -40.74 5.91 -6.95
CA GLY A 403 -39.65 5.21 -7.62
C GLY A 403 -39.08 5.96 -8.83
N ILE A 404 -38.14 5.33 -9.53
CA ILE A 404 -37.37 5.88 -10.64
C ILE A 404 -37.42 4.88 -11.80
N SER A 405 -37.59 5.37 -13.02
CA SER A 405 -37.61 4.49 -14.19
C SER A 405 -36.21 3.98 -14.56
N GLN A 406 -36.14 2.80 -15.17
CA GLN A 406 -34.87 2.18 -15.59
C GLN A 406 -34.05 3.04 -16.57
N GLN A 407 -34.71 3.92 -17.32
CA GLN A 407 -34.05 4.84 -18.26
C GLN A 407 -33.37 6.02 -17.56
N GLU A 408 -33.83 6.37 -16.35
CA GLU A 408 -33.36 7.53 -15.59
C GLU A 408 -32.26 7.15 -14.59
N LEU A 409 -32.22 5.88 -14.14
CA LEU A 409 -31.21 5.35 -13.22
C LEU A 409 -29.76 5.69 -13.62
N PRO A 410 -29.32 5.53 -14.88
CA PRO A 410 -27.92 5.83 -15.27
C PRO A 410 -27.56 7.31 -15.15
N ARG A 411 -28.56 8.19 -15.16
CA ARG A 411 -28.40 9.64 -15.21
C ARG A 411 -28.53 10.30 -13.84
N LEU A 412 -28.86 9.54 -12.80
CA LEU A 412 -29.10 10.08 -11.45
C LEU A 412 -27.92 10.85 -10.85
N PHE A 413 -26.71 10.47 -11.22
CA PHE A 413 -25.48 11.14 -10.76
C PHE A 413 -25.00 12.23 -11.72
N GLU A 414 -25.67 12.41 -12.87
CA GLU A 414 -25.40 13.54 -13.75
C GLU A 414 -25.78 14.83 -13.02
N PRO A 415 -24.86 15.77 -12.85
CA PRO A 415 -25.18 17.04 -12.21
C PRO A 415 -26.23 17.82 -13.02
N PHE A 416 -27.12 18.54 -12.32
CA PHE A 416 -28.29 19.26 -12.90
C PHE A 416 -29.36 18.36 -13.52
N TYR A 417 -29.18 17.04 -13.49
CA TYR A 417 -30.25 16.13 -13.89
C TYR A 417 -31.29 16.05 -12.77
N THR A 418 -32.50 16.53 -13.07
CA THR A 418 -33.66 16.45 -12.17
C THR A 418 -34.93 16.30 -12.99
N THR A 419 -35.83 15.45 -12.52
CA THR A 419 -37.20 15.32 -13.05
C THR A 419 -38.18 16.19 -12.26
N LYS A 420 -37.71 16.82 -11.17
CA LYS A 420 -38.51 17.65 -10.25
C LYS A 420 -38.39 19.12 -10.63
N SER A 421 -39.52 19.83 -10.66
CA SER A 421 -39.62 21.26 -11.03
C SER A 421 -38.88 22.23 -10.08
N SER A 422 -38.72 21.85 -8.81
CA SER A 422 -38.03 22.65 -7.77
C SER A 422 -36.64 22.13 -7.40
N GLY A 423 -36.19 21.01 -7.97
CA GLY A 423 -34.88 20.42 -7.67
C GLY A 423 -33.75 21.16 -8.39
N THR A 424 -32.57 21.19 -7.77
CA THR A 424 -31.33 21.74 -8.37
C THR A 424 -30.52 20.68 -9.14
N GLY A 425 -30.91 19.39 -9.05
CA GLY A 425 -30.16 18.28 -9.64
C GLY A 425 -28.72 18.11 -9.12
N LEU A 426 -28.30 18.85 -8.09
CA LEU A 426 -26.93 18.83 -7.57
C LEU A 426 -26.75 17.88 -6.37
N GLY A 427 -27.82 17.60 -5.61
CA GLY A 427 -27.70 16.89 -4.33
C GLY A 427 -27.07 15.50 -4.45
N LEU A 428 -27.54 14.69 -5.40
CA LEU A 428 -27.03 13.32 -5.57
C LEU A 428 -25.67 13.28 -6.29
N ALA A 429 -25.37 14.26 -7.15
CA ALA A 429 -24.05 14.45 -7.71
C ALA A 429 -23.00 14.83 -6.65
N ILE A 430 -23.37 15.71 -5.70
CA ILE A 430 -22.53 16.04 -4.54
C ILE A 430 -22.33 14.80 -3.67
N ALA A 431 -23.39 14.03 -3.42
CA ALA A 431 -23.30 12.79 -2.65
C ALA A 431 -22.33 11.79 -3.32
N TYR A 432 -22.47 11.58 -4.64
CA TYR A 432 -21.59 10.71 -5.42
C TYR A 432 -20.12 11.14 -5.31
N ARG A 433 -19.84 12.44 -5.42
CA ARG A 433 -18.47 12.95 -5.29
C ARG A 433 -17.90 12.76 -3.89
N ILE A 434 -18.66 13.09 -2.85
CA ILE A 434 -18.22 12.88 -1.46
C ILE A 434 -17.91 11.39 -1.22
N MET A 435 -18.73 10.48 -1.77
CA MET A 435 -18.47 9.04 -1.68
C MET A 435 -17.14 8.65 -2.33
N GLN A 436 -16.84 9.18 -3.52
CA GLN A 436 -15.55 8.96 -4.19
C GLN A 436 -14.37 9.49 -3.37
N ASP A 437 -14.49 10.70 -2.83
CA ASP A 437 -13.44 11.34 -2.02
C ASP A 437 -13.16 10.55 -0.72
N HIS A 438 -14.12 9.75 -0.24
CA HIS A 438 -13.98 8.84 0.92
C HIS A 438 -13.63 7.40 0.54
N GLY A 439 -13.37 7.11 -0.75
CA GLY A 439 -13.08 5.76 -1.23
C GLY A 439 -14.25 4.77 -1.09
N GLY A 440 -15.47 5.30 -0.96
CA GLY A 440 -16.71 4.55 -0.85
C GLY A 440 -17.45 4.38 -2.17
N THR A 441 -18.59 3.68 -2.15
CA THR A 441 -19.45 3.51 -3.32
C THR A 441 -20.90 3.83 -3.00
N ILE A 442 -21.65 4.32 -3.99
CA ILE A 442 -23.09 4.57 -3.90
C ILE A 442 -23.81 3.80 -5.00
N GLN A 443 -24.86 3.09 -4.62
CA GLN A 443 -25.69 2.29 -5.52
C GLN A 443 -27.16 2.67 -5.32
N VAL A 444 -27.92 2.67 -6.41
CA VAL A 444 -29.35 2.97 -6.39
C VAL A 444 -30.10 1.83 -7.04
N SER A 445 -31.09 1.29 -6.34
CA SER A 445 -32.06 0.33 -6.86
C SER A 445 -33.44 0.95 -6.72
N SER A 446 -34.25 0.94 -7.78
CA SER A 446 -35.58 1.54 -7.76
C SER A 446 -36.52 0.81 -8.70
N ILE A 447 -37.77 0.70 -8.29
CA ILE A 447 -38.86 0.14 -9.08
C ILE A 447 -39.99 1.18 -9.12
N PRO A 448 -40.43 1.62 -10.31
CA PRO A 448 -41.55 2.56 -10.43
C PRO A 448 -42.77 2.11 -9.63
N GLY A 449 -43.28 3.01 -8.79
CA GLY A 449 -44.44 2.78 -7.91
C GLY A 449 -44.19 1.91 -6.68
N SER A 450 -42.96 1.46 -6.44
CA SER A 450 -42.60 0.63 -5.27
C SER A 450 -41.49 1.23 -4.40
N GLY A 451 -41.00 2.43 -4.73
CA GLY A 451 -39.97 3.13 -3.97
C GLY A 451 -38.55 2.99 -4.50
N THR A 452 -37.60 3.54 -3.75
CA THR A 452 -36.17 3.58 -4.08
C THR A 452 -35.35 3.19 -2.87
N THR A 453 -34.30 2.40 -3.10
CA THR A 453 -33.27 2.10 -2.12
C THR A 453 -31.94 2.65 -2.60
N VAL A 454 -31.35 3.53 -1.80
CA VAL A 454 -30.00 4.07 -2.01
C VAL A 454 -29.07 3.45 -0.98
N VAL A 455 -27.98 2.82 -1.43
CA VAL A 455 -27.01 2.13 -0.60
C VAL A 455 -25.67 2.83 -0.72
N THR A 456 -25.13 3.32 0.40
CA THR A 456 -23.78 3.86 0.49
C THR A 456 -22.88 2.89 1.26
N GLN A 457 -21.69 2.65 0.73
CA GLN A 457 -20.70 1.75 1.32
C GLN A 457 -19.42 2.51 1.61
N PHE A 458 -19.00 2.49 2.87
CA PHE A 458 -17.75 3.10 3.33
C PHE A 458 -16.77 2.02 3.80
N PRO A 459 -15.48 2.16 3.52
CA PRO A 459 -14.47 1.26 4.10
C PRO A 459 -14.38 1.48 5.62
N ALA A 460 -14.29 0.39 6.40
CA ALA A 460 -14.07 0.49 7.83
C ALA A 460 -12.66 1.03 8.14
N ALA A 461 -12.53 1.86 9.17
CA ALA A 461 -11.26 2.45 9.59
C ALA A 461 -10.17 1.40 9.91
N ILE A 462 -10.60 0.26 10.46
CA ILE A 462 -9.73 -0.89 10.80
C ILE A 462 -9.00 -1.44 9.56
N ASP A 463 -9.61 -1.30 8.38
CA ASP A 463 -9.15 -1.88 7.12
C ASP A 463 -8.33 -0.92 6.27
N GLN A 464 -8.56 0.41 6.41
CA GLN A 464 -7.67 1.42 5.82
C GLN A 464 -6.33 1.49 6.56
N ALA A 465 -6.30 1.29 7.87
CA ALA A 465 -5.06 1.06 8.61
C ALA A 465 -4.28 -0.16 8.05
N GLN A 466 -4.98 -1.19 7.58
CA GLN A 466 -4.39 -2.36 6.92
C GLN A 466 -4.01 -2.16 5.45
N ARG A 467 -4.68 -1.26 4.70
CA ARG A 467 -4.27 -0.87 3.33
C ARG A 467 -3.08 0.10 3.31
N VAL A 468 -2.92 0.93 4.35
CA VAL A 468 -1.65 1.62 4.60
C VAL A 468 -0.56 0.61 5.02
N ALA A 469 -0.98 -0.57 5.51
CA ALA A 469 -0.10 -1.65 5.98
C ALA A 469 0.22 -2.81 5.02
N THR A 470 -0.39 -2.88 3.83
CA THR A 470 -0.09 -3.95 2.87
C THR A 470 -0.27 -3.42 1.43
N PRO A 471 0.70 -3.68 0.53
CA PRO A 471 1.11 -2.79 -0.58
C PRO A 471 0.16 -2.69 -1.77
#